data_AF-A0A2M9R630-F1
#
_entry.id   AF-A0A2M9R630-F1
#
_cell.length_a   1.000
_cell.length_b   1.000
_cell.length_c   1.000
_cell.angle_alpha   90.00
_cell.angle_beta   90.00
_cell.angle_gamma   90.00
#
_symmetry.space_group_name_H-M   'P 1'
#
loop_
_entity.id
_entity.type
_entity.pdbx_description
1 polymer ?
#
loop_
_entity_poly.entity_id
_entity_poly.type
_entity_poly.pdbx_seq_one_letter_code
_entity_poly.pdbx_strand_id
1 'polypeptide(L)'
;MNKILNSIKEFWLDFFSAYYRRLKKNADYETPDSILLTMAFIQGVNFDTVLLFIFLWFPSINVNTFVILLAPMVAFALLNLYLFYYKFDKHQRQAAIARKPRYKRIVYDLYDVFSTILLMLMAYLYSLT
;
A
#
# COMPACT_ATOMS: atom_id res chain seq x y z
N MET A 1 -11.70 -18.86 -1.58
CA MET A 1 -11.16 -17.49 -1.82
C MET A 1 -10.49 -17.50 -3.19
N ASN A 2 -10.77 -16.52 -4.05
CA ASN A 2 -10.29 -16.52 -5.44
C ASN A 2 -8.75 -16.48 -5.47
N LYS A 3 -8.09 -17.24 -6.37
CA LYS A 3 -6.62 -17.39 -6.41
C LYS A 3 -5.89 -16.04 -6.47
N ILE A 4 -6.47 -15.09 -7.19
CA ILE A 4 -5.96 -13.71 -7.33
C ILE A 4 -6.01 -12.96 -5.99
N LEU A 5 -7.12 -13.04 -5.27
CA LEU A 5 -7.27 -12.38 -3.96
C LEU A 5 -6.28 -12.94 -2.93
N ASN A 6 -6.01 -14.25 -2.98
CA ASN A 6 -4.97 -14.86 -2.14
C ASN A 6 -3.58 -14.30 -2.47
N SER A 7 -3.21 -14.23 -3.75
CA SER A 7 -1.92 -13.69 -4.17
C SER A 7 -1.73 -12.23 -3.75
N ILE A 8 -2.76 -11.40 -3.87
CA ILE A 8 -2.72 -9.99 -3.44
C ILE A 8 -2.51 -9.91 -1.92
N LYS A 9 -3.29 -10.69 -1.16
CA LYS A 9 -3.14 -10.76 0.31
C LYS A 9 -1.73 -11.21 0.71
N GLU A 10 -1.21 -12.26 0.07
CA GLU A 10 0.13 -12.78 0.33
C GLU A 10 1.23 -11.77 0.01
N PHE A 11 1.10 -11.07 -1.11
CA PHE A 11 2.01 -10.00 -1.50
C PHE A 11 2.08 -8.91 -0.41
N TRP A 12 0.93 -8.44 0.07
CA TRP A 12 0.88 -7.41 1.10
C TRP A 12 1.42 -7.86 2.46
N LEU A 13 1.17 -9.11 2.85
CA LEU A 13 1.77 -9.68 4.06
C LEU A 13 3.29 -9.84 3.92
N ASP A 14 3.77 -10.20 2.74
CA ASP A 14 5.21 -10.24 2.46
C ASP A 14 5.84 -8.84 2.48
N PHE A 15 5.18 -7.86 1.86
CA PHE A 15 5.59 -6.46 1.88
C PHE A 15 5.71 -5.94 3.32
N PHE A 16 4.67 -6.15 4.13
CA PHE A 16 4.65 -5.81 5.55
C PHE A 16 5.85 -6.43 6.28
N SER A 17 6.06 -7.75 6.15
CA SER A 17 7.16 -8.40 6.87
C SER A 17 8.54 -7.97 6.39
N ALA A 18 8.72 -7.76 5.08
CA ALA A 18 9.99 -7.30 4.52
C ALA A 18 10.40 -5.93 5.08
N TYR A 19 9.46 -4.99 5.15
CA TYR A 19 9.70 -3.66 5.70
C TYR A 19 9.85 -3.69 7.23
N TYR A 20 9.04 -4.49 7.94
CA TYR A 20 9.16 -4.65 9.39
C TYR A 20 10.55 -5.18 9.79
N ARG A 21 11.05 -6.21 9.09
CA ARG A 21 12.41 -6.75 9.32
C ARG A 21 13.50 -5.71 9.06
N ARG A 22 13.32 -4.84 8.05
CA ARG A 22 14.24 -3.74 7.75
C ARG A 22 14.25 -2.71 8.89
N LEU A 23 13.07 -2.27 9.32
CA LEU A 23 12.95 -1.30 10.40
C LEU A 23 13.50 -1.84 11.70
N LYS A 24 13.16 -3.06 12.12
CA LYS A 24 13.78 -3.65 13.32
C LYS A 24 15.30 -3.69 13.23
N LYS A 25 15.88 -4.02 12.07
CA LYS A 25 17.35 -4.01 11.91
C LYS A 25 17.98 -2.62 12.11
N ASN A 26 17.29 -1.54 11.74
CA ASN A 26 17.88 -0.20 11.62
C ASN A 26 17.28 0.84 12.59
N ALA A 27 16.16 0.51 13.23
CA ALA A 27 15.30 1.39 14.03
C ALA A 27 14.40 0.52 14.93
N ASP A 28 14.99 -0.10 15.96
CA ASP A 28 14.29 -1.06 16.84
C ASP A 28 13.08 -0.48 17.60
N TYR A 29 12.99 0.85 17.71
CA TYR A 29 11.86 1.54 18.34
C TYR A 29 10.59 1.54 17.48
N GLU A 30 10.69 1.25 16.17
CA GLU A 30 9.56 1.30 15.25
C GLU A 30 8.54 0.19 15.55
N THR A 31 7.25 0.54 15.44
CA THR A 31 6.12 -0.37 15.68
C THR A 31 5.57 -0.92 14.36
N PRO A 32 4.72 -1.97 14.40
CA PRO A 32 3.97 -2.41 13.23
C PRO A 32 3.17 -1.29 12.54
N ASP A 33 2.77 -0.24 13.28
CA ASP A 33 1.94 0.85 12.77
C ASP A 33 2.61 1.61 11.64
N SER A 34 3.89 1.94 11.79
CA SER A 34 4.66 2.65 10.76
C SER A 34 4.68 1.88 9.44
N ILE A 35 4.72 0.55 9.51
CA ILE A 35 4.66 -0.31 8.32
C ILE A 35 3.24 -0.41 7.76
N LEU A 36 2.22 -0.49 8.61
CA LEU A 36 0.82 -0.50 8.17
C LEU A 36 0.46 0.82 7.47
N LEU A 37 1.01 1.95 7.94
CA LEU A 37 0.86 3.27 7.31
C LEU A 37 1.63 3.35 5.99
N THR A 38 2.86 2.84 5.92
CA THR A 38 3.61 2.77 4.66
C THR A 38 2.88 1.90 3.64
N MET A 39 2.39 0.73 4.06
CA MET A 39 1.59 -0.15 3.22
C MET A 39 0.31 0.54 2.74
N ALA A 40 -0.38 1.27 3.62
CA ALA A 40 -1.56 2.05 3.25
C ALA A 40 -1.25 3.17 2.25
N PHE A 41 -0.13 3.86 2.40
CA PHE A 41 0.33 4.85 1.44
C PHE A 41 0.52 4.24 0.06
N ILE A 42 1.24 3.11 -0.05
CA ILE A 42 1.47 2.45 -1.35
C ILE A 42 0.17 1.88 -1.94
N GLN A 43 -0.73 1.34 -1.10
CA GLN A 43 -2.06 0.93 -1.56
C GLN A 43 -2.88 2.11 -2.10
N GLY A 44 -2.83 3.26 -1.41
CA GLY A 44 -3.45 4.50 -1.85
C GLY A 44 -2.87 4.98 -3.18
N VAL A 45 -1.54 5.07 -3.28
CA VAL A 45 -0.83 5.43 -4.53
C VAL A 45 -1.27 4.56 -5.71
N ASN A 46 -1.36 3.25 -5.52
CA ASN A 46 -1.81 2.33 -6.57
C ASN A 46 -3.29 2.56 -6.94
N PHE A 47 -4.15 2.79 -5.95
CA PHE A 47 -5.56 3.07 -6.16
C PHE A 47 -5.75 4.39 -6.92
N ASP A 48 -5.06 5.44 -6.50
CA ASP A 48 -5.09 6.77 -7.11
C ASP A 48 -4.57 6.72 -8.54
N THR A 49 -3.54 5.93 -8.81
CA THR A 49 -3.02 5.71 -10.15
C THR A 49 -4.10 5.13 -11.07
N VAL A 50 -4.82 4.11 -10.61
CA VAL A 50 -5.93 3.51 -11.37
C VAL A 50 -7.07 4.51 -11.54
N LEU A 51 -7.38 5.30 -10.51
CA LEU A 51 -8.46 6.27 -10.55
C LEU A 51 -8.17 7.43 -11.51
N LEU A 52 -6.97 8.00 -11.45
CA LEU A 52 -6.50 9.00 -12.42
C LEU A 52 -6.48 8.44 -13.84
N PHE A 53 -6.04 7.19 -13.99
CA PHE A 53 -6.12 6.52 -15.28
C PHE A 53 -7.56 6.48 -15.78
N ILE A 54 -8.55 6.13 -14.96
CA ILE A 54 -9.96 6.16 -15.33
C ILE A 54 -10.40 7.59 -15.71
N PHE A 55 -10.04 8.61 -14.93
CA PHE A 55 -10.44 9.99 -15.21
C PHE A 55 -9.87 10.55 -16.52
N LEU A 56 -8.69 10.11 -16.95
CA LEU A 56 -8.18 10.43 -18.29
C LEU A 56 -9.14 10.01 -19.41
N TRP A 57 -9.93 8.95 -19.22
CA TRP A 57 -10.94 8.51 -20.20
C TRP A 57 -12.29 9.24 -20.04
N PHE A 58 -12.49 9.99 -18.95
CA PHE A 58 -13.74 10.68 -18.63
C PHE A 58 -13.46 12.11 -18.12
N PRO A 59 -12.95 13.02 -18.98
CA PRO A 59 -12.46 14.34 -18.57
C PRO A 59 -13.54 15.29 -18.04
N SER A 60 -14.83 14.95 -18.19
CA SER A 60 -15.93 15.71 -17.60
C SER A 60 -16.04 15.57 -16.08
N ILE A 61 -15.30 14.63 -15.48
CA ILE A 61 -15.29 14.37 -14.05
C ILE A 61 -14.38 15.41 -13.37
N ASN A 62 -14.99 16.50 -12.88
CA ASN A 62 -14.32 17.51 -12.07
C ASN A 62 -14.48 17.16 -10.59
N VAL A 63 -13.40 16.65 -9.99
CA VAL A 63 -13.40 16.22 -8.60
C VAL A 63 -12.19 16.85 -7.93
N ASN A 64 -12.35 17.24 -6.67
CA ASN A 64 -11.27 17.85 -5.91
C ASN A 64 -10.09 16.87 -5.81
N THR A 65 -9.03 17.16 -6.56
CA THR A 65 -7.84 16.31 -6.69
C THR A 65 -7.22 16.01 -5.32
N PHE A 66 -7.23 16.96 -4.39
CA PHE A 66 -6.68 16.77 -3.05
C PHE A 66 -7.46 15.71 -2.25
N VAL A 67 -8.79 15.74 -2.32
CA VAL A 67 -9.65 14.77 -1.63
C VAL A 67 -9.44 13.37 -2.20
N ILE A 68 -9.32 13.27 -3.53
CA ILE A 68 -9.08 11.99 -4.21
C ILE A 68 -7.74 11.38 -3.85
N LEU A 69 -6.67 12.17 -3.76
CA LEU A 69 -5.34 11.65 -3.45
C LEU A 69 -5.18 11.28 -1.97
N LEU A 70 -5.91 11.96 -1.08
CA LEU A 70 -5.77 11.73 0.37
C LEU A 70 -6.73 10.65 0.90
N ALA A 71 -7.98 10.63 0.43
CA ALA A 71 -9.01 9.77 1.00
C ALA A 71 -8.69 8.26 0.92
N PRO A 72 -8.15 7.73 -0.20
CA PRO A 72 -7.77 6.33 -0.31
C PRO A 72 -6.64 5.96 0.65
N MET A 73 -5.64 6.83 0.84
CA MET A 73 -4.56 6.59 1.82
C MET A 73 -5.11 6.46 3.24
N VAL A 74 -6.02 7.36 3.64
CA VAL A 74 -6.69 7.29 4.96
C VAL A 74 -7.55 6.03 5.09
N ALA A 75 -8.32 5.69 4.05
CA ALA A 75 -9.16 4.50 4.04
C ALA A 75 -8.33 3.21 4.17
N PHE A 76 -7.23 3.09 3.44
CA PHE A 76 -6.33 1.94 3.56
C PHE A 76 -5.61 1.89 4.90
N ALA A 77 -5.27 3.05 5.50
CA ALA A 77 -4.66 3.09 6.82
C ALA A 77 -5.61 2.54 7.89
N LEU A 78 -6.86 3.01 7.89
CA LEU A 78 -7.90 2.50 8.78
C LEU A 78 -8.17 1.01 8.54
N LEU A 79 -8.24 0.58 7.27
CA LEU A 79 -8.44 -0.82 6.92
C LEU A 79 -7.29 -1.70 7.44
N ASN A 80 -6.04 -1.32 7.22
CA ASN A 80 -4.87 -2.09 7.62
C ASN A 80 -4.76 -2.17 9.15
N LEU A 81 -4.94 -1.05 9.85
CA LEU A 81 -4.95 -1.01 11.31
C LEU A 81 -6.10 -1.87 11.88
N TYR A 82 -7.30 -1.75 11.32
CA TYR A 82 -8.45 -2.55 11.74
C TYR A 82 -8.19 -4.05 11.55
N LEU A 83 -7.73 -4.45 10.36
CA LEU A 83 -7.43 -5.85 10.06
C LEU A 83 -6.34 -6.40 10.99
N PHE A 84 -5.29 -5.62 11.23
CA PHE A 84 -4.15 -6.08 12.03
C PHE A 84 -4.47 -6.14 13.53
N TYR A 85 -5.15 -5.13 14.09
CA TYR A 85 -5.38 -5.07 15.54
C TYR A 85 -6.67 -5.71 16.02
N TYR A 86 -7.74 -5.63 15.23
CA TYR A 86 -9.07 -6.08 15.63
C TYR A 86 -9.45 -7.41 15.00
N LYS A 87 -9.03 -7.68 13.75
CA LYS A 87 -9.38 -8.94 13.08
C LYS A 87 -8.35 -10.04 13.32
N PHE A 88 -7.06 -9.72 13.37
CA PHE A 88 -6.03 -10.71 13.61
C PHE A 88 -5.89 -11.02 15.10
N ASP A 89 -5.90 -12.31 15.42
CA ASP A 89 -5.53 -12.76 16.76
C ASP A 89 -4.02 -12.60 17.01
N LYS A 90 -3.58 -12.83 18.26
CA LYS A 90 -2.17 -12.70 18.66
C LYS A 90 -1.24 -13.60 17.82
N HIS A 91 -1.66 -14.82 17.50
CA HIS A 91 -0.87 -15.75 16.72
C HIS A 91 -0.77 -15.30 15.25
N GLN A 92 -1.86 -14.83 14.66
CA GLN A 92 -1.89 -14.30 13.30
C GLN A 92 -1.03 -13.05 13.13
N ARG A 93 -1.04 -12.13 14.10
CA ARG A 93 -0.13 -10.97 14.11
C ARG A 93 1.33 -11.40 14.18
N GLN A 94 1.68 -12.32 15.08
CA GLN A 94 3.04 -12.85 15.18
C GLN A 94 3.45 -13.58 13.89
N ALA A 95 2.54 -14.33 13.28
CA ALA A 95 2.78 -14.99 12.01
C ALA A 95 3.02 -13.99 10.87
N ALA A 96 2.28 -12.89 10.80
CA ALA A 96 2.49 -11.82 9.83
C ALA A 96 3.86 -11.14 10.02
N ILE A 97 4.25 -10.87 11.26
CA ILE A 97 5.55 -10.29 11.62
C ILE A 97 6.70 -11.24 11.24
N ALA A 98 6.61 -12.50 11.68
CA ALA A 98 7.66 -13.52 11.50
C ALA A 98 7.70 -14.10 10.08
N ARG A 99 6.71 -13.80 9.23
CA ARG A 99 6.59 -14.29 7.85
C ARG A 99 7.90 -14.11 7.09
N LYS A 100 8.29 -15.09 6.27
CA LYS A 100 9.45 -14.94 5.37
C LYS A 100 8.93 -14.45 4.02
N PRO A 101 9.29 -13.23 3.57
CA PRO A 101 8.85 -12.71 2.28
C PRO A 101 9.28 -13.64 1.14
N ARG A 102 8.42 -13.81 0.14
CA ARG A 102 8.73 -14.65 -1.03
C ARG A 102 9.86 -14.07 -1.88
N TYR A 103 9.92 -12.75 -2.01
CA TYR A 103 10.93 -12.05 -2.80
C TYR A 103 11.98 -11.37 -1.93
N LYS A 104 13.10 -10.97 -2.53
CA LYS A 104 14.11 -10.14 -1.85
C LYS A 104 13.52 -8.76 -1.59
N ARG A 105 13.98 -8.11 -0.52
CA ARG A 105 13.57 -6.76 -0.12
C ARG A 105 13.55 -5.75 -1.28
N ILE A 106 14.60 -5.77 -2.10
CA ILE A 106 14.75 -4.86 -3.25
C ILE A 106 13.57 -4.92 -4.21
N VAL A 107 12.87 -6.05 -4.33
CA VAL A 107 11.67 -6.16 -5.18
C VAL A 107 10.54 -5.30 -4.64
N TYR A 108 10.35 -5.27 -3.32
CA TYR A 108 9.34 -4.43 -2.68
C TYR A 108 9.75 -2.96 -2.66
N ASP A 109 11.04 -2.67 -2.43
CA ASP A 109 11.58 -1.30 -2.52
C ASP A 109 11.40 -0.74 -3.95
N LEU A 110 11.69 -1.53 -4.99
CA LEU A 110 11.47 -1.14 -6.38
C LEU A 110 9.99 -0.97 -6.71
N TYR A 111 9.14 -1.87 -6.21
CA TYR A 111 7.70 -1.77 -6.40
C TYR A 111 7.14 -0.45 -5.86
N ASP A 112 7.51 -0.09 -4.63
CA ASP A 112 7.16 1.19 -4.00
C ASP A 112 7.59 2.41 -4.85
N VAL A 113 8.86 2.42 -5.29
CA VAL A 113 9.39 3.49 -6.15
C VAL A 113 8.64 3.58 -7.47
N PHE A 114 8.42 2.45 -8.15
CA PHE A 114 7.72 2.44 -9.44
C PHE A 114 6.25 2.81 -9.32
N SER A 115 5.56 2.39 -8.25
CA SER A 115 4.19 2.82 -7.96
C SER A 115 4.10 4.34 -7.82
N THR A 116 5.03 4.94 -7.08
CA THR A 116 5.04 6.40 -6.87
C THR A 116 5.37 7.16 -8.16
N ILE A 117 6.34 6.69 -8.95
CA ILE A 117 6.66 7.27 -10.27
C ILE A 117 5.45 7.20 -11.20
N LEU A 118 4.75 6.07 -11.23
CA LEU A 118 3.58 5.89 -12.09
C LEU A 118 2.44 6.83 -11.69
N LEU A 119 2.20 7.05 -10.40
CA LEU A 119 1.22 8.03 -9.94
C LEU A 119 1.58 9.44 -10.40
N MET A 120 2.84 9.87 -10.24
CA MET A 120 3.29 11.19 -10.68
C MET A 120 3.10 11.37 -12.20
N LEU A 121 3.39 10.32 -12.98
CA LEU A 121 3.18 10.33 -14.43
C LEU A 121 1.69 10.45 -14.78
N MET A 122 0.80 9.71 -14.11
CA MET A 122 -0.64 9.80 -14.34
C MET A 122 -1.21 11.15 -13.93
N ALA A 123 -0.76 11.71 -12.81
CA ALA A 123 -1.15 13.05 -12.37
C ALA A 123 -0.69 14.12 -13.37
N TYR A 124 0.54 14.01 -13.90
CA TYR A 124 1.03 14.88 -14.95
C TYR A 124 0.17 14.78 -16.22
N LEU A 125 -0.11 13.56 -16.69
CA LEU A 125 -0.98 13.36 -17.87
C LEU A 125 -2.37 13.94 -17.65
N TYR A 126 -2.96 13.76 -16.47
CA TYR A 126 -4.28 14.31 -16.14
C TYR A 126 -4.26 15.84 -16.03
N SER A 127 -3.13 16.45 -15.65
CA SER A 127 -2.99 17.92 -15.66
C SER A 127 -2.94 18.53 -17.06
N LEU A 128 -2.69 17.71 -18.10
CA LEU A 128 -2.66 18.15 -19.50
C LEU A 128 -4.03 18.05 -20.20
N THR A 129 -5.02 17.39 -19.58
CA THR A 129 -6.40 17.29 -20.08
C THR A 129 -7.27 18.41 -19.55
#